data_AF-L7MRK7-F1
#
_entry.id   AF-L7MRK7-F1
#
_cell.length_a   1.000
_cell.length_b   1.000
_cell.length_c   1.000
_cell.angle_alpha   90.00
_cell.angle_beta   90.00
_cell.angle_gamma   90.00
#
_symmetry.space_group_name_H-M   'P 1'
#
loop_
_entity.id
_entity.type
_entity.pdbx_description
1 polymer ?
#
loop_
_entity_poly.entity_id
_entity_poly.type
_entity_poly.pdbx_seq_one_letter_code
_entity_poly.pdbx_strand_id
1 'polypeptide(L)' 'EEKRQDLPVVMPVFDRNTCSIPKSQISFIDYFITDMFDAWDAFVDLPELMQHLDNNFKYWKGLDEMKLRSLRPPPE' A
#
# COMPACT_ATOMS: atom_id res chain seq x y z
N GLU A 1 18.27 6.55 -7.83
CA GLU A 1 19.21 7.67 -7.64
C GLU A 1 20.26 7.35 -6.60
N GLU A 2 19.87 7.07 -5.36
CA GLU A 2 20.79 6.79 -4.25
C GLU A 2 21.84 5.72 -4.60
N LYS A 3 21.39 4.53 -5.05
CA LYS A 3 22.31 3.45 -5.50
C LYS A 3 23.22 3.86 -6.66
N ARG A 4 22.77 4.74 -7.55
CA ARG A 4 23.55 5.20 -8.70
C ARG A 4 24.64 6.19 -8.29
N GLN A 5 24.36 7.00 -7.28
CA GLN A 5 25.28 8.00 -6.72
C GLN A 5 26.09 7.47 -5.53
N ASP A 6 25.98 6.17 -5.21
CA ASP A 6 26.61 5.56 -4.03
C ASP A 6 26.26 6.24 -2.69
N LEU A 7 25.02 6.72 -2.59
CA LEU A 7 24.49 7.34 -1.37
C LEU A 7 23.85 6.28 -0.45
N PRO A 8 23.80 6.52 0.87
CA PRO A 8 23.05 5.69 1.79
C PRO A 8 21.58 5.59 1.37
N VAL A 9 21.10 4.36 1.15
CA VAL A 9 19.73 4.10 0.71
C VAL A 9 18.80 4.18 1.91
N VAL A 10 17.96 5.22 1.96
CA VAL A 10 17.07 5.45 3.11
C VAL A 10 15.82 4.57 3.09
N MET A 11 15.40 4.11 1.90
CA MET A 11 14.23 3.25 1.71
C MET A 11 14.60 1.91 1.06
N PRO A 12 15.36 1.03 1.75
CA PRO A 12 15.91 -0.19 1.14
C PRO A 12 14.82 -1.19 0.67
N VAL A 13 13.63 -1.13 1.26
CA VAL A 13 12.49 -2.00 0.90
C VAL A 13 11.78 -1.51 -0.37
N PHE A 14 11.94 -0.23 -0.74
CA PHE A 14 11.29 0.39 -1.89
C PHE A 14 12.21 0.44 -3.12
N ASP A 15 12.89 -0.67 -3.39
CA ASP A 15 13.62 -0.86 -4.63
C ASP A 15 12.70 -1.42 -5.73
N ARG A 16 12.69 -0.79 -6.90
CA ARG A 16 11.85 -1.20 -8.04
C ARG A 16 12.02 -2.66 -8.50
N ASN A 17 13.16 -3.29 -8.20
CA ASN A 17 13.46 -4.65 -8.62
C ASN A 17 12.99 -5.70 -7.60
N THR A 18 12.77 -5.31 -6.34
CA THR A 18 12.46 -6.26 -5.26
C THR A 18 11.17 -5.94 -4.52
N CYS A 19 10.73 -4.69 -4.53
CA CYS A 19 9.53 -4.22 -3.85
C CYS A 19 8.28 -4.94 -4.39
N SER A 20 7.42 -5.36 -3.46
CA SER A 20 6.03 -5.72 -3.76
C SER A 20 5.17 -4.51 -3.47
N ILE A 21 4.54 -3.95 -4.50
CA ILE A 21 3.63 -2.81 -4.34
C ILE A 21 2.42 -3.21 -3.48
N PRO A 22 1.75 -4.36 -3.70
CA PRO A 22 0.64 -4.78 -2.84
C PRO A 22 1.02 -4.86 -1.35
N LYS A 23 2.14 -5.50 -1.01
CA LYS A 23 2.60 -5.56 0.39
C LYS A 23 2.90 -4.19 0.98
N SER A 24 3.56 -3.33 0.21
CA SER A 24 3.90 -1.98 0.67
C SER A 24 2.64 -1.14 0.92
N GLN A 25 1.61 -1.27 0.07
CA GLN A 25 0.33 -0.60 0.26
C GLN A 25 -0.42 -1.15 1.49
N ILE A 26 -0.49 -2.47 1.66
CA ILE A 26 -1.07 -3.09 2.87
C ILE A 26 -0.38 -2.58 4.13
N SER A 27 0.96 -2.65 4.19
CA SER A 27 1.71 -2.19 5.35
C SER A 27 1.55 -0.70 5.61
N PHE A 28 1.47 0.12 4.57
CA PHE A 28 1.22 1.55 4.73
C PHE A 28 -0.18 1.83 5.27
N ILE A 29 -1.20 1.11 4.78
CA ILE A 29 -2.57 1.23 5.25
C ILE A 29 -2.64 0.84 6.73
N ASP A 30 -2.12 -0.35 7.07
CA ASP A 30 -2.14 -0.88 8.43
C ASP A 30 -1.37 0.01 9.43
N TYR A 31 -0.24 0.58 9.00
CA TYR A 31 0.64 1.32 9.93
C TYR A 31 0.23 2.79 10.13
N PHE A 32 -0.37 3.43 9.12
CA PHE A 32 -0.71 4.87 9.19
C PHE A 32 -2.18 5.17 8.93
N ILE A 33 -2.78 4.53 7.92
CA ILE A 33 -4.05 5.00 7.35
C ILE A 33 -5.23 4.56 8.19
N THR A 34 -5.24 3.33 8.69
CA THR A 34 -6.34 2.78 9.49
C THR A 34 -6.68 3.69 10.68
N ASP A 35 -5.73 3.91 11.59
CA ASP A 35 -5.96 4.72 12.80
C ASP A 35 -6.30 6.18 12.46
N MET A 36 -5.66 6.74 11.43
CA MET A 36 -5.89 8.13 11.02
C MET A 36 -7.30 8.34 10.46
N PHE A 37 -7.76 7.44 9.59
CA PHE A 37 -9.09 7.54 8.99
C PHE A 37 -10.19 7.11 9.95
N ASP A 38 -9.96 6.15 10.84
CA ASP A 38 -10.90 5.80 11.90
C ASP A 38 -11.17 7.00 12.82
N ALA A 39 -10.11 7.72 13.22
CA ALA A 39 -10.26 8.92 14.05
C ALA A 39 -10.98 10.06 13.32
N TRP A 40 -10.74 10.20 12.01
CA TRP A 40 -11.35 11.25 11.21
C TRP A 40 -12.82 10.94 10.87
N ASP A 41 -13.14 9.70 10.51
CA ASP A 41 -14.49 9.18 10.30
C ASP A 41 -15.36 9.37 11.53
N ALA A 42 -14.84 9.04 12.72
CA ALA A 42 -15.54 9.29 13.98
C ALA A 42 -15.89 10.76 14.23
N PHE A 43 -15.15 11.70 13.63
CA PHE A 43 -15.38 13.14 13.78
C PHE A 43 -16.32 13.72 12.71
N VAL A 44 -16.19 13.32 11.45
CA VAL A 44 -16.91 13.97 10.33
C VAL A 44 -17.83 13.05 9.52
N ASP A 45 -17.94 11.77 9.87
CA ASP A 45 -18.77 10.75 9.22
C ASP A 45 -18.47 10.58 7.72
N LEU A 46 -17.57 9.66 7.39
CA LEU A 46 -17.03 9.41 6.05
C LEU A 46 -17.27 7.96 5.57
N PRO A 47 -18.52 7.47 5.59
CA PRO A 47 -18.81 6.06 5.31
C PRO A 47 -18.38 5.64 3.89
N GLU A 48 -18.50 6.51 2.90
CA GLU A 48 -18.06 6.24 1.52
C GLU A 48 -16.53 6.07 1.44
N LEU A 49 -15.79 6.89 2.19
CA LEU A 49 -14.33 6.86 2.18
C LEU A 49 -13.80 5.61 2.88
N MET A 50 -14.41 5.24 4.01
CA MET A 50 -14.13 3.99 4.72
C MET A 50 -14.44 2.76 3.86
N GLN A 51 -15.55 2.79 3.12
CA GLN A 51 -15.90 1.70 2.20
C GLN A 51 -14.88 1.56 1.05
N HIS A 52 -14.39 2.68 0.50
CA HIS A 52 -13.32 2.66 -0.50
C HIS A 52 -12.01 2.14 0.09
N LEU A 53 -11.66 2.54 1.31
CA LEU A 53 -10.46 2.07 1.99
C LEU A 53 -10.49 0.53 2.18
N ASP A 54 -11.60 -0.01 2.66
CA ASP A 54 -11.80 -1.46 2.82
C ASP A 54 -11.71 -2.21 1.48
N ASN A 55 -12.38 -1.72 0.43
CA ASN A 55 -12.34 -2.32 -0.90
C ASN A 55 -10.91 -2.32 -1.48
N ASN A 56 -10.18 -1.22 -1.32
CA ASN A 56 -8.80 -1.10 -1.77
C ASN A 56 -7.87 -2.03 -0.97
N PHE A 57 -8.07 -2.14 0.34
CA PHE A 57 -7.29 -3.05 1.18
C PHE A 57 -7.47 -4.51 0.76
N LYS A 58 -8.73 -4.93 0.53
CA LYS A 58 -9.07 -6.26 -0.01
C LYS A 58 -8.44 -6.51 -1.37
N TYR A 59 -8.47 -5.52 -2.26
CA TYR A 59 -7.81 -5.61 -3.57
C TYR A 59 -6.31 -5.90 -3.42
N TRP A 60 -5.60 -5.15 -2.57
CA TRP A 60 -4.17 -5.36 -2.36
C TRP A 60 -3.88 -6.73 -1.74
N LYS A 61 -4.69 -7.19 -0.78
CA LYS A 61 -4.58 -8.53 -0.21
C LYS A 61 -4.73 -9.61 -1.27
N GLY A 62 -5.70 -9.50 -2.16
CA GLY A 62 -5.89 -10.43 -3.27
C GLY A 62 -4.67 -10.50 -4.20
N LEU A 63 -4.10 -9.35 -4.57
CA LEU A 63 -2.87 -9.34 -5.38
C LEU A 63 -1.68 -9.98 -4.66
N ASP A 64 -1.55 -9.77 -3.34
CA ASP A 64 -0.47 -10.37 -2.55
C ASP A 64 -0.62 -11.89 -2.40
N GLU A 65 -1.84 -12.38 -2.21
CA GLU A 65 -2.16 -13.82 -2.18
C GLU A 65 -1.81 -14.51 -3.51
N MET A 66 -2.05 -13.82 -4.63
CA MET A 66 -1.62 -14.23 -5.97
C MET A 66 -0.10 -14.09 -6.20
N LYS A 67 0.65 -13.61 -5.20
CA LYS A 67 2.10 -13.34 -5.25
C LYS A 67 2.50 -12.33 -6.33
N LEU A 68 1.58 -11.45 -6.72
CA LEU A 68 1.86 -10.37 -7.65
C LEU A 68 2.60 -9.24 -6.92
N ARG A 69 3.55 -8.62 -7.63
CA ARG A 69 4.33 -7.49 -7.10
C ARG A 69 3.93 -6.15 -7.69
N SER A 70 3.14 -6.16 -8.75
CA SER A 70 2.77 -4.99 -9.53
C SER A 70 1.40 -4.43 -9.12
N LEU A 71 1.05 -3.28 -9.69
CA LEU A 71 -0.21 -2.58 -9.42
C LEU A 71 -1.45 -3.32 -9.94
N ARG A 72 -1.28 -4.24 -10.90
CA ARG A 72 -2.39 -4.88 -11.62
C ARG A 72 -2.07 -6.35 -11.91
N PRO A 73 -3.09 -7.21 -12.07
CA PRO A 73 -2.92 -8.51 -12.70
C PRO A 73 -2.36 -8.39 -14.12
N PRO A 74 -1.72 -9.45 -14.66
CA PRO A 74 -1.42 -9.53 -16.08
C PRO A 74 -2.70 -9.40 -16.92
N PRO A 75 -2.65 -8.76 -18.10
CA PRO A 75 -3.76 -8.82 -19.05
C PRO A 75 -4.01 -10.27 -19.51
N GLU A 76 -5.27 -10.61 -19.76
CA GLU A 76 -5.70 -11.89 -20.35
C GLU A 76 -5.24 -12.04 -21.80
#